data_AF-A0A5C8A594-F1
#
_entry.id   AF-A0A5C8A594-F1
#
_cell.length_a   1.000
_cell.length_b   1.000
_cell.length_c   1.000
_cell.angle_alpha   90.00
_cell.angle_beta   90.00
_cell.angle_gamma   90.00
#
_symmetry.space_group_name_H-M   'P 1'
#
loop_
_entity.id
_entity.type
_entity.pdbx_description
1 polymer ?
#
loop_
_entity_poly.entity_id
_entity_poly.type
_entity_poly.pdbx_seq_one_letter_code
_entity_poly.pdbx_strand_id
1 'polypeptide(L)'
;MFDIASGELLLVALVALLVIGPKDLPRVLRYVGQWVGKARRMASHFRSGIDEMVRQSELEELEKKWAAENERIMREHPPIREYDSLPPPETDAKPAEADAPKAEPQS
;
A
#
# COMPACT_ATOMS: atom_id res chain seq x y z
N MET A 1 33.06 18.65 -9.67
CA MET A 1 33.93 17.46 -9.44
C MET A 1 33.67 16.36 -10.49
N PHE A 2 33.18 16.71 -11.69
CA PHE A 2 32.86 15.79 -12.80
C PHE A 2 33.66 16.14 -14.06
N ASP A 3 34.91 16.61 -13.89
CA ASP A 3 35.84 16.79 -15.01
C ASP A 3 36.37 15.44 -15.53
N ILE A 4 36.38 14.44 -14.64
CA ILE A 4 36.18 13.06 -15.03
C ILE A 4 34.79 12.98 -15.65
N ALA A 5 34.71 12.80 -16.95
CA ALA A 5 34.27 11.50 -17.42
C ALA A 5 34.07 11.44 -18.92
N SER A 6 33.69 12.50 -19.65
CA SER A 6 33.36 12.30 -21.07
C SER A 6 34.55 11.80 -21.89
N GLY A 7 35.75 12.36 -21.69
CA GLY A 7 36.99 11.86 -22.28
C GLY A 7 37.46 10.52 -21.70
N GLU A 8 37.44 10.37 -20.38
CA GLU A 8 37.88 9.14 -19.70
C GLU A 8 36.96 7.95 -19.97
N LEU A 9 35.65 8.17 -20.05
CA LEU A 9 34.64 7.15 -20.38
C LEU A 9 34.75 6.76 -21.85
N LEU A 10 35.10 7.69 -22.75
CA LEU A 10 35.43 7.38 -24.14
C LEU A 10 36.73 6.56 -24.22
N LEU A 11 37.76 6.90 -23.45
CA LEU A 11 39.00 6.12 -23.34
C LEU A 11 38.71 4.71 -22.81
N VAL A 12 37.93 4.57 -21.75
CA VAL A 12 37.52 3.27 -21.20
C VAL A 12 36.71 2.49 -22.22
N ALA A 13 35.79 3.12 -22.95
CA ALA A 13 35.03 2.46 -24.02
C ALA A 13 35.96 1.97 -25.14
N LEU A 14 36.96 2.75 -25.52
CA LEU A 14 37.95 2.39 -26.53
C LEU A 14 38.82 1.21 -26.07
N VAL A 15 39.29 1.23 -24.81
CA VAL A 15 40.04 0.13 -24.21
C VAL A 15 39.18 -1.12 -24.10
N ALA A 16 37.92 -1.00 -23.69
CA ALA A 16 36.99 -2.12 -23.63
C ALA A 16 36.75 -2.72 -25.03
N LEU A 17 36.62 -1.89 -26.06
CA LEU A 17 36.52 -2.34 -27.45
C LEU A 17 37.80 -3.05 -27.93
N LEU A 18 38.98 -2.62 -27.50
CA LEU A 18 40.25 -3.27 -27.84
C LEU A 18 40.41 -4.62 -27.13
N VAL A 19 40.10 -4.68 -25.84
CA VAL A 19 40.29 -5.87 -25.01
C VAL A 19 39.25 -6.95 -25.32
N ILE A 20 37.99 -6.56 -25.40
CA ILE A 20 36.87 -7.49 -25.63
C ILE A 20 36.67 -7.70 -27.13
N GLY A 21 36.93 -6.69 -27.95
CA GLY A 21 36.61 -6.69 -29.37
C GLY A 21 35.23 -6.07 -29.67
N PRO A 22 35.08 -5.28 -30.76
CA PRO A 22 33.81 -4.64 -31.11
C PRO A 22 32.70 -5.62 -31.50
N LYS A 23 33.06 -6.84 -31.92
CA LYS A 23 32.08 -7.88 -32.29
C LYS A 23 31.53 -8.63 -31.08
N ASP A 24 32.30 -8.71 -30.00
CA ASP A 24 31.94 -9.44 -28.78
C ASP A 24 31.27 -8.53 -27.74
N LEU A 25 31.53 -7.22 -27.77
CA LEU A 25 30.89 -6.24 -26.89
C LEU A 25 29.34 -6.29 -26.93
N PRO A 26 28.66 -6.40 -28.09
CA PRO A 26 27.20 -6.57 -28.15
C PRO A 26 26.71 -7.84 -27.46
N ARG A 27 27.50 -8.92 -27.52
CA ARG A 27 27.18 -10.19 -26.88
C ARG A 27 27.36 -10.08 -25.36
N VAL A 28 28.44 -9.45 -24.89
CA VAL A 28 28.69 -9.19 -23.46
C VAL A 28 27.61 -8.28 -22.86
N LEU A 29 27.25 -7.18 -23.55
CA LEU A 29 26.16 -6.29 -23.12
C LEU A 29 24.85 -7.04 -22.95
N ARG A 30 24.54 -8.00 -23.84
CA ARG A 30 23.35 -8.84 -23.71
C ARG A 30 23.41 -9.73 -22.47
N TYR A 31 24.55 -10.36 -22.19
CA TYR A 31 24.70 -11.18 -20.98
C TYR A 31 24.57 -10.35 -19.70
N VAL A 32 25.29 -9.24 -19.62
CA VAL A 32 25.22 -8.32 -18.48
C VAL A 32 23.81 -7.77 -18.33
N GLY A 33 23.18 -7.32 -19.42
CA GLY A 33 21.82 -6.80 -19.42
C GLY A 33 20.79 -7.82 -18.94
N GLN A 34 20.92 -9.09 -19.35
CA GLN A 34 20.06 -10.17 -18.85
C GLN A 34 20.26 -10.42 -17.36
N TRP A 35 21.50 -10.41 -16.87
CA TRP A 35 21.82 -10.56 -15.45
C TRP A 35 21.27 -9.42 -14.60
N VAL A 36 21.53 -8.18 -15.02
CA VAL A 36 20.99 -6.97 -14.39
C VAL A 36 19.46 -6.98 -14.41
N GLY A 37 18.85 -7.40 -15.52
CA GLY A 37 17.41 -7.54 -15.64
C GLY A 37 16.82 -8.54 -14.65
N LYS A 38 17.47 -9.70 -14.46
CA LYS A 38 17.08 -10.70 -13.45
C LYS A 38 17.22 -10.14 -12.03
N ALA A 39 18.35 -9.51 -11.73
CA ALA A 39 18.59 -8.88 -10.44
C ALA A 39 17.55 -7.79 -10.14
N ARG A 40 17.19 -6.97 -11.14
CA ARG A 40 16.15 -5.93 -11.00
C ARG A 40 14.77 -6.51 -10.74
N ARG A 41 14.38 -7.59 -11.44
CA ARG A 41 13.09 -8.27 -11.18
C ARG A 41 13.07 -8.84 -9.77
N MET A 42 14.14 -9.50 -9.36
CA MET A 42 14.29 -10.04 -8.02
C MET A 42 14.21 -8.94 -6.96
N ALA A 43 14.93 -7.83 -7.15
CA ALA A 43 14.86 -6.65 -6.28
C ALA A 43 13.45 -6.04 -6.24
N SER A 44 12.70 -6.06 -7.35
CA SER A 44 11.30 -5.62 -7.38
C SER A 44 10.43 -6.48 -6.47
N HIS A 45 10.60 -7.80 -6.49
CA HIS A 45 9.87 -8.71 -5.61
C HIS A 45 10.23 -8.52 -4.13
N PHE A 46 11.52 -8.31 -3.84
CA PHE A 46 11.97 -7.97 -2.49
C PHE A 46 11.41 -6.64 -2.02
N ARG A 47 11.35 -5.63 -2.89
CA ARG A 47 10.74 -4.34 -2.58
C ARG A 47 9.26 -4.49 -2.25
N SER A 48 8.52 -5.27 -3.05
CA SER A 48 7.11 -5.57 -2.75
C SER A 48 6.93 -6.31 -1.43
N GLY A 49 7.82 -7.25 -1.09
CA GLY A 49 7.78 -7.94 0.20
C GLY A 49 8.13 -7.03 1.39
N ILE A 50 9.09 -6.11 1.20
CA ILE A 50 9.41 -5.09 2.22
C ILE A 50 8.27 -4.09 2.38
N ASP A 51 7.66 -3.61 1.29
CA ASP A 51 6.50 -2.71 1.38
C ASP A 51 5.33 -3.36 2.14
N GLU A 52 5.09 -4.67 1.95
CA GLU A 52 4.10 -5.42 2.71
C GLU A 52 4.46 -5.53 4.20
N MET A 53 5.71 -5.84 4.52
CA MET A 53 6.18 -5.89 5.92
C MET A 53 6.14 -4.51 6.60
N VAL A 54 6.54 -3.46 5.88
CA VAL A 54 6.47 -2.07 6.37
C VAL A 54 5.02 -1.68 6.63
N ARG A 55 4.12 -1.99 5.71
CA ARG A 55 2.69 -1.76 5.90
C ARG A 55 2.15 -2.47 7.13
N GLN A 56 2.56 -3.72 7.37
CA GLN A 56 2.19 -4.44 8.60
C GLN A 56 2.78 -3.78 9.85
N SER A 57 4.03 -3.34 9.83
CA SER A 57 4.65 -2.64 10.96
C SER A 57 4.00 -1.29 11.25
N GLU A 58 3.60 -0.53 10.22
CA GLU A 58 2.84 0.72 10.38
C GLU A 58 1.46 0.44 11.00
N LEU A 59 0.81 -0.66 10.63
CA LEU A 59 -0.49 -1.07 11.20
C LEU A 59 -0.37 -1.48 12.68
N GLU A 60 0.66 -2.25 13.06
CA GLU A 60 0.91 -2.60 14.47
C GLU A 60 1.19 -1.37 15.33
N GLU A 61 1.95 -0.39 14.80
CA GLU A 61 2.20 0.87 15.51
C GLU A 61 0.92 1.72 15.65
N LEU A 62 0.07 1.75 14.63
CA LEU A 62 -1.22 2.44 14.67
C LEU A 62 -2.17 1.81 15.70
N GLU A 63 -2.24 0.48 15.75
CA GLU A 63 -3.07 -0.26 16.71
C GLU A 63 -2.61 -0.01 18.15
N LYS A 64 -1.29 -0.02 18.41
CA LYS A 64 -0.74 0.37 19.73
C LYS A 64 -1.10 1.79 20.13
N LYS A 65 -0.99 2.75 19.21
CA LYS A 65 -1.37 4.15 19.48
C LYS A 65 -2.86 4.26 19.79
N TRP A 66 -3.71 3.56 19.04
CA TRP A 66 -5.15 3.53 19.26
C TRP A 66 -5.51 2.92 20.61
N ALA A 67 -4.91 1.78 20.97
CA ALA A 67 -5.14 1.12 22.24
C ALA A 67 -4.73 2.00 23.44
N ALA A 68 -3.55 2.64 23.36
CA ALA A 68 -3.07 3.55 24.38
C ALA A 68 -3.98 4.79 24.53
N GLU A 69 -4.44 5.35 23.41
CA GLU A 69 -5.36 6.50 23.43
C GLU A 69 -6.74 6.09 23.96
N ASN A 70 -7.27 4.94 23.56
CA ASN A 70 -8.54 4.42 24.05
C ASN A 70 -8.50 4.12 25.55
N GLU A 71 -7.40 3.55 26.07
CA GLU A 71 -7.21 3.36 27.51
C GLU A 71 -7.20 4.70 28.24
N ARG A 72 -6.57 5.72 27.64
CA ARG A 72 -6.50 7.06 28.18
C ARG A 72 -7.88 7.73 28.21
N ILE A 73 -8.65 7.62 27.13
CA ILE A 73 -10.05 8.07 27.05
C ILE A 73 -10.92 7.35 28.07
N MET A 74 -10.79 6.03 28.24
CA MET A 74 -11.56 5.26 29.24
C MET A 74 -11.20 5.63 30.69
N ARG A 75 -9.96 6.05 30.93
CA ARG A 75 -9.50 6.52 32.25
C ARG A 75 -10.00 7.94 32.55
N GLU A 76 -10.03 8.81 31.54
CA GLU A 76 -10.49 10.21 31.66
C GLU A 76 -12.04 10.30 31.59
N HIS A 77 -12.68 9.39 30.86
CA HIS A 77 -14.13 9.24 30.70
C HIS A 77 -14.53 7.78 30.99
N PRO A 78 -14.75 7.40 32.27
CA PRO A 78 -15.30 6.09 32.59
C PRO A 78 -16.62 5.93 31.82
N PRO A 79 -16.89 4.75 31.21
CA PRO A 79 -18.13 4.52 30.50
C PRO A 79 -19.28 4.72 31.50
N ILE A 80 -19.95 5.87 31.38
CA ILE A 80 -21.18 6.11 32.10
C ILE A 80 -22.12 5.01 31.59
N ARG A 81 -22.64 4.19 32.52
CA ARG A 81 -23.68 3.18 32.28
C ARG A 81 -25.00 3.86 31.88
N GLU A 82 -24.97 4.76 30.91
CA GLU A 82 -26.14 5.51 30.48
C GLU A 82 -27.06 4.63 29.61
N TYR A 83 -26.53 3.53 29.06
CA TYR A 83 -27.32 2.50 28.36
C TYR A 83 -28.18 1.61 29.27
N ASP A 84 -27.86 1.48 30.56
CA ASP A 84 -28.70 0.74 31.53
C ASP A 84 -29.92 1.56 31.99
N SER A 85 -29.94 2.87 31.69
CA SER A 85 -30.97 3.83 32.13
C SER A 85 -31.88 4.33 31.02
N LEU A 86 -31.69 3.90 29.77
CA LEU A 86 -32.64 4.19 28.70
C LEU A 86 -33.83 3.24 28.84
N PRO A 87 -35.06 3.74 29.07
CA PRO A 87 -36.24 2.89 28.93
C PRO A 87 -36.24 2.29 27.51
N PRO A 88 -36.64 1.01 27.35
CA PRO A 88 -36.74 0.40 26.02
C PRO A 88 -37.55 1.32 25.11
N PRO A 89 -37.21 1.43 23.82
CA PRO A 89 -37.92 2.32 22.91
C PRO A 89 -39.40 1.98 22.97
N GLU A 90 -40.19 2.88 23.56
CA GLU A 90 -41.64 2.79 23.57
C GLU A 90 -42.05 2.86 22.11
N THR A 91 -42.36 1.70 21.56
CA THR A 91 -42.95 1.58 20.24
C THR A 91 -44.37 2.06 20.43
N ASP A 92 -44.57 3.37 20.32
CA ASP A 92 -45.88 3.97 20.08
C ASP A 92 -46.35 3.44 18.73
N ALA A 93 -46.91 2.24 18.77
CA ALA A 93 -47.74 1.68 17.73
C ALA A 93 -49.01 2.53 17.69
N LYS A 94 -48.91 3.72 17.10
CA LYS A 94 -50.03 4.32 16.42
C LYS A 94 -50.23 3.46 15.17
N PRO A 95 -51.32 2.69 15.04
CA PRO A 95 -51.58 1.98 13.81
C PRO A 95 -51.66 3.04 12.72
N ALA A 96 -50.76 2.97 11.74
CA ALA A 96 -50.94 3.66 10.48
C ALA A 96 -52.21 3.06 9.87
N GLU A 97 -53.33 3.72 10.15
CA GLU A 97 -54.64 3.40 9.64
C GLU A 97 -54.57 3.44 8.12
N ALA A 98 -55.12 2.39 7.53
CA ALA A 98 -55.06 2.08 6.12
C ALA A 98 -55.54 3.25 5.24
N ASP A 99 -54.71 3.63 4.27
CA ASP A 99 -55.22 4.14 3.01
C ASP A 99 -54.47 3.46 1.87
N ALA A 100 -55.07 2.38 1.37
CA ALA A 100 -54.62 1.65 0.20
C ALA A 100 -55.25 2.31 -1.04
N PRO A 101 -54.49 2.88 -1.98
CA PRO A 101 -55.03 3.13 -3.30
C PRO A 101 -55.15 1.78 -4.02
N LYS A 102 -56.39 1.32 -4.07
CA LYS A 102 -56.95 0.25 -4.89
C LYS A 102 -56.25 0.19 -6.26
N ALA A 103 -55.64 -0.95 -6.55
CA ALA A 103 -55.31 -1.32 -7.92
C ALA A 103 -56.62 -1.44 -8.72
N GLU A 104 -56.75 -0.65 -9.79
CA GLU A 104 -57.69 -0.93 -10.87
C GLU A 104 -56.95 -1.11 -12.20
N PRO A 105 -57.49 -1.98 -13.08
CA PRO A 105 -56.75 -2.70 -14.11
C PRO A 105 -56.87 -2.05 -15.50
N GLN A 106 -55.85 -2.26 -16.32
CA GLN A 106 -55.84 -2.39 -17.79
C GLN A 106 -56.65 -1.40 -18.67
N SER A 107 -55.94 -0.74 -19.58
CA SER A 107 -56.31 -0.61 -21.01
C SER A 107 -55.07 -0.31 -21.84
#